data_AF-A0A949E3U7-F1
#
_entry.id   AF-A0A949E3U7-F1
#
_cell.length_a   1.000
_cell.length_b   1.000
_cell.length_c   1.000
_cell.angle_alpha   90.00
_cell.angle_beta   90.00
_cell.angle_gamma   90.00
#
_symmetry.space_group_name_H-M   'P 1'
#
loop_
_entity.id
_entity.type
_entity.pdbx_description
1 polymer ?
#
loop_
_entity_poly.entity_id
_entity_poly.type
_entity_poly.pdbx_seq_one_letter_code
_entity_poly.pdbx_strand_id
1 'polypeptide(L)'
;MVTVDGTGSTWTNSGYLSIGTTRIDPDRPPHTGKGTLSITGGAAVSASWASINTQSLLAIDVGRGSSLLVDSGNGEIGNDGTVRVLAGTGTTTGSVHSPISAGTWDGSGIYQAVGGTWDATEHQFTVSDVQSGVSGSVATIDLNEMQRLLIADGGTGWSLGASFLAMDVSTTLNFTATAIDTLDGLESLLGSGESVLGAWNIELDGDGYTTGDPAYLSFDIGAGYSRSGLQVWHYDGSQWTNYAASDLTYDGTYASFTVTGFSGYAVSTVPEPGTLALLLAAGLGLLWYVRRKRR
;
A
#
# COMPACT_ATOMS: atom_id res chain seq x y z
N MET A 1 8.38 2.00 11.63
CA MET A 1 7.43 2.10 10.51
C MET A 1 6.17 2.77 11.01
N VAL A 2 5.62 3.69 10.24
CA VAL A 2 4.41 4.45 10.58
C VAL A 2 3.50 4.45 9.36
N THR A 3 2.20 4.30 9.57
CA THR A 3 1.18 4.42 8.52
C THR A 3 0.15 5.46 8.97
N VAL A 4 -0.18 6.40 8.08
CA VAL A 4 -1.32 7.30 8.23
C VAL A 4 -2.31 6.93 7.14
N ASP A 5 -3.47 6.41 7.55
CA ASP A 5 -4.42 5.76 6.64
C ASP A 5 -5.84 6.29 6.84
N GLY A 6 -6.59 6.35 5.74
CA GLY A 6 -8.02 6.65 5.72
C GLY A 6 -8.35 8.10 5.37
N THR A 7 -9.51 8.28 4.74
CA THR A 7 -9.96 9.59 4.24
C THR A 7 -10.23 10.53 5.41
N GLY A 8 -9.60 11.70 5.38
CA GLY A 8 -9.72 12.70 6.45
C GLY A 8 -8.81 12.44 7.65
N SER A 9 -8.08 11.32 7.68
CA SER A 9 -7.01 11.12 8.66
C SER A 9 -5.90 12.12 8.41
N THR A 10 -5.42 12.75 9.49
CA THR A 10 -4.36 13.75 9.41
C THR A 10 -3.27 13.48 10.44
N TRP A 11 -2.02 13.72 10.06
CA TRP A 11 -0.90 13.85 10.99
C TRP A 11 -0.19 15.18 10.76
N THR A 12 -0.26 16.06 11.74
CA THR A 12 0.43 17.34 11.72
C THR A 12 1.65 17.31 12.63
N ASN A 13 2.81 17.63 12.05
CA ASN A 13 4.05 17.88 12.76
C ASN A 13 4.42 19.36 12.56
N SER A 14 4.50 20.14 13.64
CA SER A 14 4.84 21.56 13.54
C SER A 14 6.33 21.82 13.29
N GLY A 15 7.16 20.78 13.29
CA GLY A 15 8.60 20.86 13.04
C GLY A 15 9.04 19.90 11.93
N TYR A 16 10.25 19.35 12.10
CA TYR A 16 10.89 18.47 11.14
C TYR A 16 10.24 17.08 11.14
N LEU A 17 9.79 16.62 9.98
CA LEU A 17 9.45 15.22 9.72
C LEU A 17 10.68 14.50 9.17
N SER A 18 11.30 13.66 9.98
CA SER A 18 12.47 12.88 9.59
C SER A 18 12.13 11.39 9.49
N ILE A 19 12.25 10.83 8.29
CA ILE A 19 12.06 9.40 8.04
C ILE A 19 13.42 8.71 8.07
N GLY A 20 13.63 7.89 9.11
CA GLY A 20 14.85 7.10 9.29
C GLY A 20 16.11 7.92 9.62
N THR A 21 15.95 9.14 10.09
CA THR A 21 17.03 9.87 10.76
C THR A 21 16.53 10.39 12.09
N THR A 22 17.41 10.44 13.08
CA THR A 22 17.15 11.17 14.32
C THR A 22 18.23 12.22 14.48
N ARG A 23 17.88 13.49 14.25
CA ARG A 23 18.72 14.62 14.64
C ARG A 23 18.29 15.07 16.03
N ILE A 24 18.72 14.32 17.04
CA ILE A 24 18.37 14.62 18.44
C ILE A 24 19.26 15.75 18.99
N ASP A 25 20.44 15.98 18.39
CA ASP A 25 21.47 16.85 18.97
C ASP A 25 22.31 17.52 17.86
N PRO A 26 22.43 18.87 17.82
CA PRO A 26 23.30 19.56 16.87
C PRO A 26 24.79 19.24 17.05
N ASP A 27 25.19 18.78 18.23
CA ASP A 27 26.59 18.47 18.56
C ASP A 27 26.98 17.01 18.28
N ARG A 28 26.02 16.18 17.81
CA ARG A 28 26.28 14.78 17.44
C ARG A 28 26.08 14.53 15.96
N PRO A 29 26.87 13.62 15.35
CA PRO A 29 26.59 13.17 14.00
C PRO A 29 25.17 12.58 13.95
N PRO A 30 24.39 12.86 12.89
CA PRO A 30 23.04 12.34 12.76
C PRO A 30 23.05 10.81 12.81
N HIS A 31 22.15 10.23 13.61
CA HIS A 31 21.94 8.79 13.60
C HIS A 31 21.09 8.44 12.39
N THR A 32 21.72 7.78 11.41
CA THR A 32 21.05 7.26 10.21
C THR A 32 20.52 5.86 10.48
N GLY A 33 19.27 5.63 10.12
CA GLY A 33 18.59 4.34 10.22
C GLY A 33 17.61 4.13 9.07
N LYS A 34 16.89 3.01 9.14
CA LYS A 34 15.83 2.66 8.20
C LYS A 34 14.49 3.13 8.76
N GLY A 35 13.77 3.96 8.03
CA GLY A 35 12.43 4.40 8.36
C GLY A 35 11.47 4.14 7.20
N THR A 36 10.21 3.89 7.53
CA THR A 36 9.13 3.80 6.54
C THR A 36 7.96 4.62 7.03
N LEU A 37 7.48 5.53 6.19
CA LEU A 37 6.20 6.21 6.34
C LEU A 37 5.32 5.86 5.13
N SER A 38 4.12 5.35 5.40
CA SER A 38 3.10 5.14 4.37
C SER A 38 1.94 6.12 4.60
N ILE A 39 1.53 6.83 3.55
CA ILE A 39 0.37 7.73 3.55
C ILE A 39 -0.64 7.15 2.56
N THR A 40 -1.75 6.62 3.07
CA THR A 40 -2.71 5.82 2.29
C THR A 40 -4.15 6.23 2.55
N GLY A 41 -5.08 5.72 1.74
CA GLY A 41 -6.51 5.84 1.99
C GLY A 41 -7.07 7.26 1.91
N GLY A 42 -6.31 8.23 1.38
CA GLY A 42 -6.69 9.65 1.35
C GLY A 42 -6.30 10.41 2.61
N ALA A 43 -5.32 9.91 3.36
CA ALA A 43 -4.76 10.59 4.51
C ALA A 43 -3.83 11.75 4.11
N ALA A 44 -3.67 12.73 4.99
CA ALA A 44 -2.77 13.85 4.79
C ALA A 44 -1.74 13.96 5.92
N VAL A 45 -0.48 14.18 5.57
CA VAL A 45 0.60 14.48 6.52
C VAL A 45 1.09 15.90 6.27
N SER A 46 1.34 16.66 7.33
CA SER A 46 1.96 17.98 7.21
C SER A 46 3.17 18.16 8.13
N ALA A 47 4.18 18.87 7.63
CA ALA A 47 5.42 19.17 8.34
C ALA A 47 5.95 20.56 7.95
N SER A 48 6.80 21.19 8.76
CA SER A 48 7.49 22.43 8.32
C SER A 48 8.65 22.14 7.37
N TRP A 49 9.20 20.93 7.46
CA TRP A 49 10.28 20.41 6.62
C TRP A 49 10.22 18.88 6.65
N ALA A 50 10.58 18.24 5.54
CA ALA A 50 10.59 16.78 5.45
C ALA A 50 11.93 16.26 4.96
N SER A 51 12.43 15.17 5.55
CA SER A 51 13.57 14.43 5.02
C SER A 51 13.36 12.94 4.97
N ILE A 52 13.84 12.34 3.89
CA ILE A 52 13.90 10.90 3.68
C ILE A 52 15.36 10.49 3.62
N ASN A 53 15.84 9.75 4.62
CA ASN A 53 17.22 9.28 4.66
C ASN A 53 17.48 8.15 3.64
N THR A 54 18.74 7.94 3.26
CA THR A 54 19.21 7.02 2.19
C THR A 54 18.67 5.59 2.19
N GLN A 55 18.28 5.05 3.35
CA GLN A 55 17.72 3.69 3.47
C GLN A 55 16.24 3.69 3.86
N SER A 56 15.57 4.82 3.68
CA SER A 56 14.20 5.04 4.12
C SER A 56 13.23 5.16 2.96
N LEU A 57 11.97 4.87 3.26
CA LEU A 57 10.88 4.88 2.30
C LEU A 57 9.77 5.83 2.76
N LEU A 58 9.38 6.74 1.88
CA LEU A 58 8.10 7.42 1.91
C LEU A 58 7.22 6.81 0.82
N ALA A 59 6.14 6.13 1.19
CA ALA A 59 5.16 5.60 0.25
C ALA A 59 3.87 6.41 0.31
N ILE A 60 3.33 6.82 -0.85
CA ILE A 60 2.09 7.59 -0.96
C ILE A 60 1.18 6.92 -1.99
N ASP A 61 0.00 6.49 -1.56
CA ASP A 61 -1.06 5.98 -2.44
C ASP A 61 -1.97 7.12 -2.91
N VAL A 62 -1.90 7.45 -4.20
CA VAL A 62 -2.65 8.57 -4.79
C VAL A 62 -4.11 8.23 -5.11
N GLY A 63 -4.52 6.96 -5.02
CA GLY A 63 -5.85 6.49 -5.41
C GLY A 63 -7.00 7.23 -4.74
N ARG A 64 -6.75 7.81 -3.56
CA ARG A 64 -7.72 8.59 -2.78
C ARG A 64 -7.21 9.97 -2.37
N GLY A 65 -6.18 10.49 -3.04
CA GLY A 65 -5.62 11.81 -2.77
C GLY A 65 -4.77 11.89 -1.50
N SER A 66 -4.09 10.80 -1.13
CA SER A 66 -3.14 10.84 -0.01
C SER A 66 -2.02 11.83 -0.31
N SER A 67 -1.57 12.59 0.69
CA SER A 67 -0.63 13.69 0.43
C SER A 67 0.31 14.02 1.59
N LEU A 68 1.47 14.60 1.24
CA LEU A 68 2.41 15.25 2.13
C LEU A 68 2.49 16.75 1.81
N LEU A 69 2.16 17.59 2.78
CA LEU A 69 2.22 19.05 2.67
C LEU A 69 3.38 19.61 3.52
N VAL A 70 4.35 20.24 2.89
CA VAL A 70 5.53 20.80 3.56
C VAL A 70 5.43 22.33 3.61
N ASP A 71 5.25 22.87 4.82
CA ASP A 71 5.06 24.30 5.13
C ASP A 71 4.06 24.98 4.18
N SER A 72 2.86 24.40 4.09
CA SER A 72 1.79 24.86 3.20
C SER A 72 2.21 24.98 1.72
N GLY A 73 3.17 24.14 1.29
CA GLY A 73 3.69 24.12 -0.07
C GLY A 73 4.89 25.03 -0.31
N ASN A 74 5.40 25.72 0.71
CA ASN A 74 6.56 26.61 0.60
C ASN A 74 7.85 26.00 1.18
N GLY A 75 7.73 24.91 1.92
CA GLY A 75 8.85 24.32 2.66
C GLY A 75 9.76 23.48 1.79
N GLU A 76 10.76 22.88 2.43
CA GLU A 76 11.76 22.05 1.75
C GLU A 76 11.56 20.57 2.06
N ILE A 77 11.65 19.75 1.01
CA ILE A 77 11.78 18.30 1.11
C ILE A 77 13.18 17.88 0.64
N GLY A 78 13.93 17.25 1.54
CA GLY A 78 15.20 16.59 1.24
C GLY A 78 15.01 15.09 1.05
N ASN A 79 15.15 14.59 -0.16
CA ASN A 79 15.05 13.16 -0.44
C ASN A 79 16.43 12.57 -0.75
N ASP A 80 17.00 11.82 0.18
CA ASP A 80 18.19 10.99 -0.06
C ASP A 80 17.85 9.50 -0.19
N GLY A 81 16.62 9.10 0.16
CA GLY A 81 16.15 7.72 0.16
C GLY A 81 15.27 7.38 -1.02
N THR A 82 14.12 6.76 -0.74
CA THR A 82 13.12 6.41 -1.76
C THR A 82 11.79 7.07 -1.45
N VAL A 83 11.24 7.78 -2.42
CA VAL A 83 9.84 8.20 -2.46
C VAL A 83 9.14 7.29 -3.46
N ARG A 84 8.08 6.60 -3.03
CA ARG A 84 7.27 5.73 -3.88
C ARG A 84 5.87 6.29 -3.98
N VAL A 85 5.44 6.56 -5.20
CA VAL A 85 4.08 6.99 -5.52
C VAL A 85 3.36 5.79 -6.15
N LEU A 86 2.23 5.43 -5.56
CA LEU A 86 1.48 4.21 -5.89
C LEU A 86 0.12 4.59 -6.47
N ALA A 87 -0.25 3.97 -7.59
CA ALA A 87 -1.62 3.97 -8.09
C ALA A 87 -2.08 2.53 -8.32
N GLY A 88 -3.05 2.07 -7.53
CA GLY A 88 -3.71 0.78 -7.75
C GLY A 88 -4.71 0.82 -8.90
N THR A 89 -5.33 -0.32 -9.19
CA THR A 89 -6.26 -0.47 -10.33
C THR A 89 -7.51 0.40 -10.23
N GLY A 90 -8.00 0.69 -9.02
CA GLY A 90 -9.15 1.58 -8.81
C GLY A 90 -8.88 3.06 -9.13
N THR A 91 -7.60 3.45 -9.30
CA THR A 91 -7.24 4.84 -9.57
C THR A 91 -7.61 5.25 -11.00
N THR A 92 -8.23 6.42 -11.17
CA THR A 92 -8.67 6.91 -12.47
C THR A 92 -7.50 7.09 -13.43
N THR A 93 -7.55 6.38 -14.56
CA THR A 93 -6.62 6.51 -15.68
C THR A 93 -6.44 7.96 -16.15
N GLY A 94 -5.19 8.35 -16.44
CA GLY A 94 -4.84 9.68 -16.94
C GLY A 94 -5.00 10.80 -15.92
N SER A 95 -5.45 10.51 -14.69
CA SER A 95 -5.49 11.51 -13.64
C SER A 95 -4.08 11.88 -13.19
N VAL A 96 -3.91 13.16 -12.88
CA VAL A 96 -2.63 13.77 -12.52
C VAL A 96 -2.67 14.21 -11.07
N HIS A 97 -1.65 13.86 -10.30
CA HIS A 97 -1.59 14.07 -8.86
C HIS A 97 -0.28 14.76 -8.46
N SER A 98 -0.35 15.67 -7.49
CA SER A 98 0.82 16.25 -6.81
C SER A 98 0.85 15.74 -5.36
N PRO A 99 1.29 14.49 -5.12
CA PRO A 99 1.21 13.86 -3.80
C PRO A 99 2.07 14.55 -2.73
N ILE A 100 3.05 15.35 -3.14
CA ILE A 100 3.91 16.13 -2.27
C ILE A 100 3.81 17.59 -2.72
N SER A 101 3.48 18.47 -1.80
CA SER A 101 3.48 19.91 -2.01
C SER A 101 4.59 20.54 -1.17
N ALA A 102 5.63 21.03 -1.84
CA ALA A 102 6.80 21.67 -1.27
C ALA A 102 7.33 22.75 -2.22
N GLY A 103 7.98 23.78 -1.67
CA GLY A 103 8.51 24.91 -2.43
C GLY A 103 9.96 24.68 -2.88
N THR A 104 10.70 23.82 -2.18
CA THR A 104 12.06 23.43 -2.53
C THR A 104 12.21 21.91 -2.45
N TRP A 105 12.87 21.34 -3.45
CA TRP A 105 13.14 19.92 -3.58
C TRP A 105 14.65 19.73 -3.67
N ASP A 106 15.22 18.99 -2.73
CA ASP A 106 16.66 18.72 -2.65
C ASP A 106 16.92 17.22 -2.43
N GLY A 107 18.20 16.84 -2.59
CA GLY A 107 18.68 15.48 -2.38
C GLY A 107 18.83 14.67 -3.67
N SER A 108 19.46 13.50 -3.55
CA SER A 108 19.78 12.61 -4.67
C SER A 108 19.04 11.26 -4.63
N GLY A 109 17.96 11.20 -3.85
CA GLY A 109 17.13 10.01 -3.68
C GLY A 109 16.34 9.67 -4.93
N ILE A 110 15.65 8.52 -4.87
CA ILE A 110 14.94 7.94 -6.00
C ILE A 110 13.44 8.19 -5.85
N TYR A 111 12.78 8.50 -6.97
CA TYR A 111 11.33 8.53 -7.10
C TYR A 111 10.86 7.31 -7.88
N GLN A 112 10.06 6.46 -7.26
CA GLN A 112 9.49 5.25 -7.84
C GLN A 112 8.02 5.49 -8.18
N ALA A 113 7.69 5.48 -9.47
CA ALA A 113 6.33 5.62 -9.97
C ALA A 113 5.74 4.24 -10.27
N VAL A 114 4.87 3.72 -9.41
CA VAL A 114 4.23 2.41 -9.58
C VAL A 114 2.79 2.61 -10.06
N GLY A 115 2.48 2.09 -11.25
CA GLY A 115 1.16 2.24 -11.90
C GLY A 115 0.97 3.56 -12.67
N GLY A 116 2.06 4.23 -13.00
CA GLY A 116 2.05 5.53 -13.70
C GLY A 116 3.45 6.06 -13.92
N THR A 117 3.54 7.31 -14.39
CA THR A 117 4.80 8.01 -14.65
C THR A 117 4.98 9.19 -13.70
N TRP A 118 6.24 9.56 -13.44
CA TRP A 118 6.60 10.70 -12.59
C TRP A 118 7.28 11.78 -13.43
N ASP A 119 6.72 12.99 -13.44
CA ASP A 119 7.37 14.18 -13.95
C ASP A 119 8.21 14.81 -12.83
N ALA A 120 9.54 14.72 -12.97
CA ALA A 120 10.47 15.27 -11.99
C ALA A 120 10.58 16.80 -12.00
N THR A 121 10.12 17.46 -13.08
CA THR A 121 10.13 18.93 -13.20
C THR A 121 8.87 19.52 -12.57
N GLU A 122 7.71 18.94 -12.87
CA GLU A 122 6.43 19.42 -12.34
C GLU A 122 6.06 18.78 -10.99
N HIS A 123 6.80 17.74 -10.58
CA HIS A 123 6.53 16.93 -9.39
C HIS A 123 5.12 16.34 -9.40
N GLN A 124 4.73 15.81 -10.56
CA GLN A 124 3.41 15.25 -10.81
C GLN A 124 3.50 13.77 -11.15
N PHE A 125 2.53 13.01 -10.66
CA PHE A 125 2.32 11.61 -11.00
C PHE A 125 1.13 11.48 -11.94
N THR A 126 1.33 10.89 -13.10
CA THR A 126 0.25 10.61 -14.07
C THR A 126 -0.08 9.12 -14.04
N VAL A 127 -1.34 8.81 -13.77
CA VAL A 127 -1.82 7.42 -13.65
C VAL A 127 -1.91 6.77 -15.03
N SER A 128 -1.31 5.59 -15.18
CA SER A 128 -1.26 4.82 -16.43
C SER A 128 -2.63 4.31 -16.90
N ASP A 129 -2.76 3.91 -18.15
CA ASP A 129 -3.86 3.07 -18.62
C ASP A 129 -3.84 1.68 -17.92
N VAL A 130 -4.93 0.90 -18.06
CA VAL A 130 -5.04 -0.45 -17.50
C VAL A 130 -5.29 -1.46 -18.62
N GLN A 131 -4.41 -2.46 -18.75
CA GLN A 131 -4.63 -3.60 -19.64
C GLN A 131 -5.54 -4.62 -18.93
N SER A 132 -6.65 -4.99 -19.56
CA SER A 132 -7.48 -6.09 -19.07
C SER A 132 -6.92 -7.44 -19.50
N GLY A 133 -7.07 -8.44 -18.65
CA GLY A 133 -6.70 -9.83 -18.93
C GLY A 133 -7.68 -10.81 -18.27
N VAL A 134 -7.42 -12.11 -18.49
CA VAL A 134 -8.26 -13.20 -17.99
C VAL A 134 -7.38 -14.17 -17.19
N SER A 135 -7.94 -14.68 -16.09
CA SER A 135 -7.30 -15.69 -15.23
C SER A 135 -6.68 -16.84 -16.03
N GLY A 136 -5.44 -17.19 -15.72
CA GLY A 136 -4.67 -18.26 -16.36
C GLY A 136 -4.13 -17.95 -17.76
N SER A 137 -4.38 -16.76 -18.30
CA SER A 137 -3.82 -16.32 -19.60
C SER A 137 -2.72 -15.28 -19.41
N VAL A 138 -1.72 -15.30 -20.29
CA VAL A 138 -0.67 -14.27 -20.31
C VAL A 138 -1.25 -12.94 -20.78
N ALA A 139 -1.07 -11.91 -19.97
CA ALA A 139 -1.28 -10.51 -20.35
C ALA A 139 0.08 -9.82 -20.51
N THR A 140 0.29 -9.15 -21.65
CA THR A 140 1.56 -8.50 -21.98
C THR A 140 1.37 -6.99 -21.99
N ILE A 141 2.27 -6.27 -21.31
CA ILE A 141 2.34 -4.81 -21.31
C ILE A 141 3.76 -4.34 -21.60
N ASP A 142 3.91 -3.15 -22.18
CA ASP A 142 5.19 -2.44 -22.27
C ASP A 142 5.25 -1.41 -21.14
N LEU A 143 6.21 -1.56 -20.22
CA LEU A 143 6.35 -0.69 -19.05
C LEU A 143 6.80 0.74 -19.36
N ASN A 144 7.15 1.05 -20.60
CA ASN A 144 7.31 2.45 -21.04
C ASN A 144 5.97 3.13 -21.36
N GLU A 145 4.97 2.37 -21.76
CA GLU A 145 3.67 2.90 -22.20
C GLU A 145 2.58 2.65 -21.15
N MET A 146 2.57 1.47 -20.54
CA MET A 146 1.52 1.00 -19.65
C MET A 146 2.08 0.25 -18.44
N GLN A 147 1.57 0.56 -17.26
CA GLN A 147 2.10 0.04 -16.00
C GLN A 147 1.05 -0.67 -15.13
N ARG A 148 -0.18 -0.86 -15.62
CA ARG A 148 -1.27 -1.47 -14.83
C ARG A 148 -2.00 -2.56 -15.61
N LEU A 149 -2.39 -3.59 -14.86
CA LEU A 149 -3.15 -4.75 -15.31
C LEU A 149 -4.38 -4.96 -14.42
N LEU A 150 -5.45 -5.52 -15.00
CA LEU A 150 -6.61 -6.04 -14.29
C LEU A 150 -6.99 -7.41 -14.85
N ILE A 151 -6.76 -8.45 -14.07
CA ILE A 151 -7.07 -9.84 -14.42
C ILE A 151 -8.38 -10.23 -13.74
N ALA A 152 -9.37 -10.65 -14.54
CA ALA A 152 -10.65 -11.13 -14.05
C ALA A 152 -10.76 -12.65 -14.17
N ASP A 153 -11.39 -13.28 -13.19
CA ASP A 153 -11.72 -14.71 -13.20
C ASP A 153 -13.23 -14.92 -13.26
N GLY A 154 -13.72 -15.52 -14.35
CA GLY A 154 -15.15 -15.74 -14.54
C GLY A 154 -15.75 -16.86 -13.67
N GLY A 155 -14.93 -17.74 -13.10
CA GLY A 155 -15.38 -18.87 -12.29
C GLY A 155 -15.67 -18.48 -10.85
N THR A 156 -14.77 -17.71 -10.25
CA THR A 156 -14.86 -17.18 -8.88
C THR A 156 -15.55 -15.82 -8.81
N GLY A 157 -15.53 -15.05 -9.91
CA GLY A 157 -15.95 -13.66 -9.94
C GLY A 157 -14.93 -12.69 -9.33
N TRP A 158 -13.74 -13.18 -8.94
CA TRP A 158 -12.68 -12.34 -8.40
C TRP A 158 -11.94 -11.57 -9.49
N SER A 159 -11.35 -10.44 -9.10
CA SER A 159 -10.41 -9.71 -9.95
C SER A 159 -9.14 -9.33 -9.18
N LEU A 160 -8.00 -9.35 -9.87
CA LEU A 160 -6.72 -8.90 -9.36
C LEU A 160 -6.16 -7.79 -10.25
N GLY A 161 -5.95 -6.64 -9.63
CA GLY A 161 -5.14 -5.57 -10.15
C GLY A 161 -3.65 -5.78 -9.84
N ALA A 162 -2.78 -5.42 -10.79
CA ALA A 162 -1.34 -5.36 -10.56
C ALA A 162 -0.76 -4.10 -11.23
N SER A 163 0.07 -3.37 -10.49
CA SER A 163 0.73 -2.14 -10.97
C SER A 163 2.24 -2.24 -10.78
N PHE A 164 3.00 -1.76 -11.77
CA PHE A 164 4.45 -1.94 -11.88
C PHE A 164 5.17 -0.61 -12.02
N LEU A 165 6.50 -0.62 -11.85
CA LEU A 165 7.33 0.55 -12.12
C LEU A 165 7.28 0.93 -13.61
N ALA A 166 7.21 2.23 -13.88
CA ALA A 166 7.48 2.74 -15.23
C ALA A 166 8.95 2.58 -15.60
N MET A 167 9.22 2.33 -16.89
CA MET A 167 10.55 2.22 -17.48
C MET A 167 10.76 3.33 -18.51
N ASP A 168 11.98 3.86 -18.61
CA ASP A 168 12.32 4.92 -19.57
C ASP A 168 12.49 4.40 -21.01
N VAL A 169 12.59 3.09 -21.16
CA VAL A 169 12.74 2.39 -22.44
C VAL A 169 11.71 1.28 -22.56
N SER A 170 11.27 1.02 -23.80
CA SER A 170 10.36 -0.07 -24.11
C SER A 170 10.85 -1.38 -23.49
N THR A 171 10.06 -1.91 -22.56
CA THR A 171 10.42 -3.09 -21.76
C THR A 171 9.16 -3.91 -21.52
N THR A 172 9.09 -5.06 -22.17
CA THR A 172 7.94 -5.94 -22.09
C THR A 172 7.91 -6.72 -20.78
N LEU A 173 6.72 -6.76 -20.16
CA LEU A 173 6.39 -7.64 -19.06
C LEU A 173 5.28 -8.60 -19.47
N ASN A 174 5.50 -9.91 -19.27
CA ASN A 174 4.45 -10.92 -19.39
C ASN A 174 3.96 -11.27 -17.98
N PHE A 175 2.67 -11.09 -17.75
CA PHE A 175 2.02 -11.30 -16.47
C PHE A 175 0.95 -12.37 -16.61
N THR A 176 1.02 -13.41 -15.77
CA THR A 176 -0.04 -14.40 -15.63
C THR A 176 -0.52 -14.40 -14.18
N ALA A 177 -1.82 -14.28 -13.97
CA ALA A 177 -2.43 -14.54 -12.68
C ALA A 177 -3.55 -15.56 -12.83
N THR A 178 -3.58 -16.54 -11.95
CA THR A 178 -4.58 -17.61 -11.93
C THR A 178 -5.24 -17.63 -10.56
N ALA A 179 -6.57 -17.57 -10.52
CA ALA A 179 -7.31 -17.69 -9.27
C ALA A 179 -7.04 -19.07 -8.63
N ILE A 180 -6.81 -19.09 -7.31
CA ILE A 180 -6.59 -20.33 -6.54
C ILE A 180 -7.95 -20.75 -5.97
N ASP A 181 -8.50 -21.83 -6.50
CA ASP A 181 -9.81 -22.37 -6.11
C ASP A 181 -9.74 -23.34 -4.92
N THR A 182 -8.63 -24.07 -4.79
CA THR A 182 -8.43 -25.06 -3.74
C THR A 182 -7.70 -24.42 -2.55
N LEU A 183 -8.45 -24.05 -1.52
CA LEU A 183 -7.97 -23.22 -0.40
C LEU A 183 -7.86 -23.96 0.93
N ASP A 184 -8.03 -25.29 0.97
CA ASP A 184 -8.03 -26.11 2.20
C ASP A 184 -6.89 -25.76 3.19
N GLY A 185 -5.68 -25.52 2.66
CA GLY A 185 -4.53 -25.13 3.46
C GLY A 185 -4.71 -23.79 4.16
N LEU A 186 -5.22 -22.77 3.43
CA LEU A 186 -5.49 -21.45 3.98
C LEU A 186 -6.70 -21.47 4.92
N GLU A 187 -7.80 -22.11 4.50
CA GLU A 187 -9.04 -22.21 5.28
C GLU A 187 -8.81 -22.89 6.64
N SER A 188 -7.88 -23.84 6.73
CA SER A 188 -7.50 -24.47 8.00
C SER A 188 -6.80 -23.53 8.99
N LEU A 189 -6.22 -22.43 8.50
CA LEU A 189 -5.57 -21.40 9.31
C LEU A 189 -6.54 -20.31 9.76
N LEU A 190 -7.71 -20.21 9.12
CA LEU A 190 -8.70 -19.19 9.38
C LEU A 190 -9.52 -19.51 10.63
N GLY A 191 -9.80 -18.47 11.41
CA GLY A 191 -10.71 -18.52 12.55
C GLY A 191 -12.18 -18.70 12.14
N SER A 192 -13.03 -19.02 13.12
CA SER A 192 -14.47 -19.09 12.87
C SER A 192 -15.04 -17.74 12.46
N GLY A 193 -15.69 -17.69 11.30
CA GLY A 193 -16.28 -16.46 10.74
C GLY A 193 -15.33 -15.66 9.84
N GLU A 194 -14.10 -16.11 9.66
CA GLU A 194 -13.18 -15.59 8.63
C GLU A 194 -13.49 -16.24 7.27
N SER A 195 -13.20 -15.52 6.20
CA SER A 195 -13.41 -15.97 4.83
C SER A 195 -12.35 -15.40 3.91
N VAL A 196 -11.93 -16.19 2.92
CA VAL A 196 -11.06 -15.71 1.83
C VAL A 196 -11.88 -14.85 0.88
N LEU A 197 -11.39 -13.64 0.59
CA LEU A 197 -12.02 -12.65 -0.28
C LEU A 197 -11.44 -12.67 -1.69
N GLY A 198 -10.24 -13.23 -1.85
CA GLY A 198 -9.61 -13.50 -3.13
C GLY A 198 -8.25 -14.15 -2.94
N ALA A 199 -7.88 -15.07 -3.84
CA ALA A 199 -6.60 -15.76 -3.82
C ALA A 199 -6.10 -16.00 -5.25
N TRP A 200 -4.84 -15.65 -5.51
CA TRP A 200 -4.25 -15.64 -6.84
C TRP A 200 -2.83 -16.18 -6.80
N ASN A 201 -2.50 -17.08 -7.73
CA ASN A 201 -1.12 -17.45 -8.06
C ASN A 201 -0.63 -16.54 -9.18
N ILE A 202 0.53 -15.91 -9.00
CA ILE A 202 1.07 -14.91 -9.91
C ILE A 202 2.42 -15.38 -10.44
N GLU A 203 2.57 -15.32 -11.74
CA GLU A 203 3.78 -15.67 -12.46
C GLU A 203 4.15 -14.53 -13.41
N LEU A 204 5.45 -14.22 -13.46
CA LEU A 204 6.01 -13.25 -14.37
C LEU A 204 7.01 -13.91 -15.32
N ASP A 205 7.08 -13.38 -16.53
CA ASP A 205 8.11 -13.67 -17.50
C ASP A 205 8.50 -12.39 -18.26
N GLY A 206 9.62 -12.42 -18.97
CA GLY A 206 10.21 -11.27 -19.66
C GLY A 206 11.15 -10.44 -18.80
N ASP A 207 11.61 -9.32 -19.36
CA ASP A 207 12.66 -8.48 -18.78
C ASP A 207 12.13 -7.31 -17.93
N GLY A 208 10.81 -7.10 -17.92
CA GLY A 208 10.16 -5.96 -17.26
C GLY A 208 10.16 -5.96 -15.73
N TYR A 209 10.65 -7.02 -15.09
CA TYR A 209 10.63 -7.10 -13.63
C TYR A 209 11.88 -7.77 -13.07
N THR A 210 12.51 -7.12 -12.10
CA THR A 210 13.59 -7.71 -11.31
C THR A 210 13.08 -8.05 -9.91
N THR A 211 13.48 -9.21 -9.38
CA THR A 211 13.15 -9.57 -7.99
C THR A 211 13.66 -8.48 -7.03
N GLY A 212 12.78 -7.99 -6.15
CA GLY A 212 13.07 -6.84 -5.28
C GLY A 212 12.39 -5.54 -5.74
N ASP A 213 12.03 -5.44 -7.03
CA ASP A 213 11.26 -4.29 -7.52
C ASP A 213 9.86 -4.28 -6.91
N PRO A 214 9.32 -3.11 -6.57
CA PRO A 214 7.97 -3.03 -6.03
C PRO A 214 6.93 -3.28 -7.12
N ALA A 215 5.94 -4.10 -6.79
CA ALA A 215 4.67 -4.16 -7.50
C ALA A 215 3.52 -3.93 -6.52
N TYR A 216 2.46 -3.27 -6.97
CA TYR A 216 1.31 -2.94 -6.14
C TYR A 216 0.12 -3.77 -6.57
N LEU A 217 -0.28 -4.72 -5.71
CA LEU A 217 -1.41 -5.60 -5.94
C LEU A 217 -2.68 -4.94 -5.44
N SER A 218 -3.81 -5.15 -6.12
CA SER A 218 -5.13 -4.62 -5.76
C SER A 218 -6.19 -5.71 -5.92
N PHE A 219 -6.58 -6.35 -4.82
CA PHE A 219 -7.60 -7.40 -4.82
C PHE A 219 -8.99 -6.76 -4.82
N ASP A 220 -9.81 -7.01 -5.83
CA ASP A 220 -11.23 -6.62 -5.80
C ASP A 220 -11.95 -7.54 -4.81
N ILE A 221 -12.21 -7.01 -3.61
CA ILE A 221 -12.91 -7.72 -2.55
C ILE A 221 -14.33 -7.18 -2.34
N GLY A 222 -14.76 -6.22 -3.16
CA GLY A 222 -16.03 -5.51 -3.01
C GLY A 222 -16.10 -4.62 -1.77
N ALA A 223 -17.30 -4.12 -1.49
CA ALA A 223 -17.59 -3.19 -0.39
C ALA A 223 -17.93 -3.89 0.93
N GLY A 224 -17.88 -3.14 2.03
CA GLY A 224 -18.40 -3.55 3.34
C GLY A 224 -17.35 -3.99 4.37
N TYR A 225 -16.07 -3.88 4.03
CA TYR A 225 -14.97 -4.22 4.95
C TYR A 225 -14.37 -2.98 5.61
N SER A 226 -13.62 -3.20 6.68
CA SER A 226 -12.73 -2.20 7.24
C SER A 226 -11.28 -2.63 6.99
N ARG A 227 -10.37 -1.68 6.78
CA ARG A 227 -8.95 -1.99 6.59
C ARG A 227 -8.36 -2.83 7.71
N SER A 228 -8.77 -2.59 8.96
CA SER A 228 -8.34 -3.38 10.14
C SER A 228 -8.92 -4.79 10.21
N GLY A 229 -10.01 -5.06 9.47
CA GLY A 229 -10.64 -6.37 9.37
C GLY A 229 -10.12 -7.20 8.20
N LEU A 230 -8.98 -6.82 7.60
CA LEU A 230 -8.37 -7.50 6.47
C LEU A 230 -6.99 -8.05 6.85
N GLN A 231 -6.68 -9.22 6.31
CA GLN A 231 -5.38 -9.87 6.46
C GLN A 231 -4.87 -10.35 5.10
N VAL A 232 -3.56 -10.23 4.90
CA VAL A 232 -2.89 -10.72 3.69
C VAL A 232 -2.13 -12.00 3.99
N TRP A 233 -2.16 -12.91 3.03
CA TRP A 233 -1.48 -14.20 3.09
C TRP A 233 -0.57 -14.37 1.87
N HIS A 234 0.51 -15.10 2.06
CA HIS A 234 1.48 -15.46 1.03
C HIS A 234 1.66 -16.98 1.01
N TYR A 235 1.59 -17.56 -0.18
CA TYR A 235 1.82 -18.97 -0.46
C TYR A 235 3.17 -19.15 -1.14
N ASP A 236 4.08 -19.88 -0.50
CA ASP A 236 5.44 -20.10 -1.01
C ASP A 236 5.57 -21.28 -1.99
N GLY A 237 4.44 -21.85 -2.43
CA GLY A 237 4.39 -23.09 -3.20
C GLY A 237 4.16 -24.34 -2.35
N SER A 238 4.25 -24.23 -1.02
CA SER A 238 4.07 -25.34 -0.08
C SER A 238 3.11 -25.04 1.07
N GLN A 239 3.13 -23.82 1.62
CA GLN A 239 2.33 -23.43 2.77
C GLN A 239 1.90 -21.97 2.70
N TRP A 240 0.78 -21.67 3.34
CA TRP A 240 0.30 -20.31 3.56
C TRP A 240 0.91 -19.73 4.83
N THR A 241 1.38 -18.50 4.75
CA THR A 241 1.88 -17.71 5.89
C THR A 241 1.28 -16.32 5.87
N ASN A 242 1.10 -15.73 7.05
CA ASN A 242 0.64 -14.35 7.12
C ASN A 242 1.70 -13.42 6.50
N TYR A 243 1.25 -12.57 5.59
CA TYR A 243 2.09 -11.55 4.96
C TYR A 243 1.86 -10.21 5.67
N ALA A 244 2.93 -9.67 6.26
CA ALA A 244 2.90 -8.41 7.00
C ALA A 244 2.89 -7.19 6.04
N ALA A 245 1.80 -7.03 5.28
CA ALA A 245 1.56 -5.89 4.40
C ALA A 245 1.34 -4.59 5.20
N SER A 246 2.44 -3.95 5.58
CA SER A 246 2.42 -2.71 6.36
C SER A 246 1.68 -1.53 5.72
N ASP A 247 1.69 -1.50 4.39
CA ASP A 247 1.07 -0.51 3.53
C ASP A 247 -0.29 -0.97 2.99
N LEU A 248 -0.86 -2.04 3.56
CA LEU A 248 -2.22 -2.47 3.23
C LEU A 248 -3.18 -1.31 3.42
N THR A 249 -3.88 -0.96 2.35
CA THR A 249 -4.96 0.03 2.28
C THR A 249 -6.22 -0.62 1.70
N TYR A 250 -7.36 0.00 1.93
CA TYR A 250 -8.64 -0.43 1.37
C TYR A 250 -9.46 0.78 0.93
N ASP A 251 -9.84 0.82 -0.35
CA ASP A 251 -10.55 1.96 -0.92
C ASP A 251 -12.08 1.84 -0.86
N GLY A 252 -12.61 0.74 -0.33
CA GLY A 252 -14.04 0.42 -0.38
C GLY A 252 -14.39 -0.60 -1.47
N THR A 253 -13.44 -0.95 -2.33
CA THR A 253 -13.57 -2.00 -3.36
C THR A 253 -12.31 -2.87 -3.37
N TYR A 254 -11.14 -2.24 -3.46
CA TYR A 254 -9.85 -2.89 -3.58
C TYR A 254 -9.07 -2.88 -2.28
N ALA A 255 -8.57 -4.05 -1.86
CA ALA A 255 -7.54 -4.18 -0.85
C ALA A 255 -6.17 -4.22 -1.54
N SER A 256 -5.31 -3.24 -1.23
CA SER A 256 -4.08 -3.03 -2.00
C SER A 256 -2.84 -2.96 -1.12
N PHE A 257 -1.74 -3.55 -1.57
CA PHE A 257 -0.48 -3.62 -0.84
C PHE A 257 0.71 -3.84 -1.79
N THR A 258 1.91 -3.44 -1.36
CA THR A 258 3.14 -3.65 -2.13
C THR A 258 3.72 -5.04 -1.88
N VAL A 259 4.21 -5.67 -2.95
CA VAL A 259 5.04 -6.87 -2.92
C VAL A 259 6.36 -6.64 -3.65
N THR A 260 7.34 -7.49 -3.41
CA THR A 260 8.65 -7.45 -4.11
C THR A 260 9.03 -8.81 -4.71
N GLY A 261 8.07 -9.73 -4.76
CA GLY A 261 8.22 -11.07 -5.31
C GLY A 261 6.84 -11.68 -5.59
N PHE A 262 6.80 -12.66 -6.50
CA PHE A 262 5.55 -13.25 -6.98
C PHE A 262 5.49 -14.75 -6.73
N SER A 263 4.28 -15.20 -6.44
CA SER A 263 3.88 -16.53 -5.98
C SER A 263 2.36 -16.49 -5.74
N GLY A 264 1.82 -17.23 -4.78
CA GLY A 264 0.43 -17.07 -4.35
C GLY A 264 0.25 -15.97 -3.30
N TYR A 265 -0.79 -15.15 -3.48
CA TYR A 265 -1.24 -14.18 -2.48
C TYR A 265 -2.75 -14.29 -2.28
N ALA A 266 -3.22 -14.02 -1.06
CA ALA A 266 -4.64 -13.99 -0.75
C ALA A 266 -4.97 -12.87 0.25
N VAL A 267 -6.24 -12.43 0.22
CA VAL A 267 -6.83 -11.53 1.21
C VAL A 267 -7.96 -12.27 1.91
N SER A 268 -8.00 -12.22 3.24
CA SER A 268 -9.11 -12.75 4.04
C SER A 268 -9.66 -11.68 4.98
N THR A 269 -10.85 -11.94 5.52
CA THR A 269 -11.36 -11.21 6.69
C THR A 269 -10.65 -11.66 7.96
N VAL A 270 -10.64 -10.77 8.95
CA VAL A 270 -10.32 -11.05 10.35
C VAL A 270 -11.61 -10.85 11.15
N PRO A 271 -11.93 -11.67 12.15
CA PRO A 271 -13.13 -11.48 12.95
C PRO A 271 -12.99 -10.13 13.61
N GLU A 272 -14.02 -9.28 13.46
CA GLU A 272 -14.10 -8.12 14.32
C GLU A 272 -14.02 -8.62 15.76
N PRO A 273 -13.19 -8.00 16.64
CA PRO A 273 -13.18 -8.37 18.04
C PRO A 273 -14.62 -8.23 18.55
N GLY A 274 -15.27 -9.38 18.72
CA GLY A 274 -16.73 -9.43 18.68
C GLY A 274 -17.32 -8.41 19.63
N THR A 275 -18.41 -7.75 19.23
CA THR A 275 -19.19 -6.85 20.09
C THR A 275 -19.48 -7.46 21.47
N LEU A 276 -19.48 -8.79 21.60
CA LEU A 276 -19.51 -9.52 22.87
C LEU A 276 -18.31 -9.24 23.79
N ALA A 277 -17.07 -9.16 23.28
CA ALA A 277 -15.90 -8.78 24.07
C ALA A 277 -16.01 -7.33 24.57
N LEU A 278 -16.50 -6.42 23.72
CA LEU A 278 -16.80 -5.03 24.10
C LEU A 278 -17.94 -4.95 25.13
N LEU A 279 -19.02 -5.72 24.96
CA LEU A 279 -20.13 -5.80 25.91
C LEU A 279 -19.72 -6.44 27.24
N LEU A 280 -18.84 -7.45 27.22
CA LEU A 280 -18.27 -8.06 28.43
C LEU A 280 -17.34 -7.08 29.15
N ALA A 281 -16.49 -6.35 28.42
CA ALA A 281 -15.63 -5.32 29.00
C ALA A 281 -16.46 -4.16 29.60
N ALA A 282 -17.49 -3.71 28.88
CA ALA A 282 -18.42 -2.69 29.37
C ALA A 282 -19.22 -3.18 30.58
N GLY A 283 -19.69 -4.44 30.56
CA GLY A 283 -20.40 -5.09 31.67
C GLY A 283 -19.53 -5.23 32.91
N LEU A 284 -18.27 -5.63 32.76
CA LEU A 284 -17.29 -5.70 33.85
C LEU A 284 -16.96 -4.31 34.40
N GLY A 285 -16.83 -3.29 33.54
CA GLY A 285 -16.64 -1.90 33.95
C GLY A 285 -17.81 -1.34 34.76
N LEU A 286 -19.05 -1.62 34.33
CA LEU A 286 -20.27 -1.27 35.06
C LEU A 286 -20.35 -1.96 36.42
N LEU A 287 -20.03 -3.25 36.50
CA LEU A 287 -20.00 -4.00 37.77
C LEU A 287 -18.96 -3.43 38.74
N TRP A 288 -17.78 -3.04 38.25
CA TRP A 288 -16.74 -2.42 39.08
C TRP A 288 -17.15 -1.02 39.57
N TYR A 289 -17.75 -0.21 38.70
CA TYR A 289 -18.28 1.12 39.06
C TYR A 289 -19.36 1.03 40.16
N VAL A 290 -20.31 0.11 40.03
CA VAL A 290 -21.36 -0.11 41.05
C VAL A 290 -20.76 -0.56 42.39
N ARG A 291 -19.73 -1.43 42.36
CA ARG A 291 -19.02 -1.85 43.58
C ARG A 291 -18.32 -0.70 44.30
N ARG A 292 -17.74 0.23 43.54
CA ARG A 292 -17.02 1.39 44.10
C ARG A 292 -17.95 2.42 44.74
N LYS A 293 -19.17 2.59 44.21
CA LYS A 293 -20.17 3.54 44.74
C LYS A 293 -20.88 3.05 46.01
N ARG A 294 -20.78 1.76 46.34
CA ARG A 294 -21.38 1.14 47.54
C ARG A 294 -20.42 1.02 48.73
N ARG A 295 -19.17 1.45 48.57
CA ARG A 295 -18.20 1.64 49.66
C ARG A 295 -18.13 3.11 49.99
#